data_AF-A0A6G0V4H4-F1
#
_entry.id   AF-A0A6G0V4H4-F1
#
_cell.length_a   1.000
_cell.length_b   1.000
_cell.length_c   1.000
_cell.angle_alpha   90.00
_cell.angle_beta   90.00
_cell.angle_gamma   90.00
#
_symmetry.space_group_name_H-M   'P 1'
#
loop_
_entity.id
_entity.type
_entity.pdbx_description
1 polymer ?
#
loop_
_entity_poly.entity_id
_entity_poly.type
_entity_poly.pdbx_seq_one_letter_code
_entity_poly.pdbx_strand_id
1 'polypeptide(L)'
;MPIKASGDVLRQFVIVGRKLPSERDPNPRLYKMEIFASNPVVAKSRFWYFTSMLRRVKKTHGEIISCEEIHERYTGSVKNYGVWLRYASRNAQHNMYREYRDISRAGAVTQAYRDMGARHRAQADRVQIIKVAVIKASECRRPAVKQFHDSKIKFPLPQRVQKRRFLTPFTTGYIACFAEMADIPEGDYEKGKQIFKQRCLQCHVVDSTATKTGPTLNGVIGRQSGQVAGFDYSAANKNKGVVWTRETLFEYLRDPKKYIPGTKMVFAGLKKADERAHLIKFIEVESAKSPK
;
A
#
# COMPACT_ATOMS: atom_id res chain seq x y z
N MET A 1 -36.73 -9.92 3.29
CA MET A 1 -35.39 -9.60 3.85
C MET A 1 -35.00 -8.20 3.42
N PRO A 2 -34.58 -7.33 4.34
CA PRO A 2 -33.96 -6.06 3.97
C PRO A 2 -32.70 -6.34 3.16
N ILE A 3 -32.47 -5.59 2.08
CA ILE A 3 -31.16 -5.56 1.43
C ILE A 3 -30.18 -5.06 2.47
N LYS A 4 -29.13 -5.84 2.74
CA LYS A 4 -27.88 -5.29 3.23
C LYS A 4 -27.01 -5.10 2.00
N ALA A 5 -26.72 -3.85 1.66
CA ALA A 5 -25.55 -3.56 0.84
C ALA A 5 -24.35 -3.83 1.75
N SER A 6 -23.93 -5.10 1.83
CA SER A 6 -22.66 -5.47 2.46
C SER A 6 -21.56 -4.61 1.82
N GLY A 7 -20.54 -4.20 2.59
CA GLY A 7 -19.57 -3.18 2.18
C GLY A 7 -18.85 -3.43 0.84
N ASP A 8 -19.00 -4.62 0.28
CA ASP A 8 -18.57 -5.02 -1.05
C ASP A 8 -19.33 -4.32 -2.18
N VAL A 9 -18.74 -4.37 -3.38
CA VAL A 9 -19.38 -3.87 -4.59
C VAL A 9 -20.57 -4.77 -4.93
N LEU A 10 -21.73 -4.17 -5.18
CA LEU A 10 -22.91 -4.90 -5.65
C LEU A 10 -22.63 -5.57 -7.00
N ARG A 11 -23.36 -6.63 -7.29
CA ARG A 11 -23.33 -7.34 -8.57
C ARG A 11 -24.62 -7.08 -9.33
N GLN A 12 -24.56 -7.15 -10.66
CA GLN A 12 -25.72 -6.98 -11.52
C GLN A 12 -26.24 -8.36 -11.93
N PHE A 13 -27.54 -8.60 -11.72
CA PHE A 13 -28.22 -9.82 -12.15
C PHE A 13 -29.34 -9.49 -13.10
N VAL A 14 -29.48 -10.27 -14.17
CA VAL A 14 -30.71 -10.35 -14.96
C VAL A 14 -31.50 -11.54 -14.50
N ILE A 15 -32.72 -11.28 -14.07
CA ILE A 15 -33.64 -12.31 -13.60
C ILE A 15 -34.87 -12.31 -14.50
N VAL A 16 -35.19 -13.47 -15.05
CA VAL A 16 -36.40 -13.71 -15.82
C VAL A 16 -37.29 -14.66 -15.02
N GLY A 17 -38.53 -14.25 -14.79
CA GLY A 17 -39.53 -15.08 -14.11
C GLY A 17 -40.92 -14.90 -14.72
N ARG A 18 -41.80 -15.85 -14.39
CA ARG A 18 -43.18 -15.87 -14.88
C ARG A 18 -44.13 -16.41 -13.81
N LYS A 19 -45.43 -16.30 -14.07
CA LYS A 19 -46.44 -17.05 -13.32
C LYS A 19 -46.33 -18.53 -13.69
N LEU A 20 -46.69 -19.44 -12.78
CA LEU A 20 -46.81 -20.86 -13.13
C LEU A 20 -47.87 -21.01 -14.24
N PRO A 21 -47.57 -21.76 -15.31
CA PRO A 21 -48.56 -22.13 -16.32
C PRO A 21 -49.79 -22.79 -15.68
N SER A 22 -50.97 -22.46 -16.19
CA SER A 22 -52.24 -23.05 -15.76
C SER A 22 -53.07 -23.41 -16.98
N GLU A 23 -54.08 -24.27 -16.84
CA GLU A 23 -54.98 -24.62 -17.96
C GLU A 23 -55.60 -23.38 -18.63
N ARG A 24 -55.86 -22.33 -17.84
CA ARG A 24 -56.41 -21.05 -18.33
C ARG A 24 -55.38 -20.15 -19.04
N ASP A 25 -54.10 -20.30 -18.69
CA ASP A 25 -53.00 -19.53 -19.27
C ASP A 25 -51.76 -20.43 -19.38
N PRO A 26 -51.65 -21.20 -20.49
CA PRO A 26 -50.54 -22.13 -20.68
C PRO A 26 -49.20 -21.42 -20.91
N ASN A 27 -49.23 -20.21 -21.46
CA ASN A 27 -48.04 -19.43 -21.83
C ASN A 27 -48.04 -18.06 -21.16
N PRO A 28 -47.85 -18.01 -19.82
CA PRO A 28 -47.86 -16.76 -19.09
C PRO A 28 -46.68 -15.87 -19.50
N ARG A 29 -46.91 -14.56 -19.48
CA ARG A 29 -45.92 -13.55 -19.87
C ARG A 29 -44.65 -13.64 -19.02
N LEU A 30 -43.51 -13.47 -19.68
CA LEU A 30 -42.20 -13.40 -19.04
C LEU A 30 -41.90 -11.99 -18.56
N TYR A 31 -41.35 -11.87 -17.36
CA TYR A 31 -40.88 -10.62 -16.79
C TYR A 31 -39.38 -10.68 -16.57
N LYS A 32 -38.66 -9.74 -17.20
CA LYS A 32 -37.22 -9.56 -17.06
C LYS A 32 -36.92 -8.32 -16.22
N MET A 33 -36.06 -8.45 -15.22
CA MET A 33 -35.58 -7.33 -14.41
C MET A 33 -34.07 -7.36 -14.26
N GLU A 34 -33.46 -6.18 -14.28
CA GLU A 34 -32.08 -5.98 -13.85
C GLU A 34 -32.08 -5.63 -12.37
N ILE A 35 -31.43 -6.47 -11.56
CA ILE A 35 -31.41 -6.35 -10.10
C ILE A 35 -29.95 -6.21 -9.65
N PHE A 36 -29.69 -5.21 -8.80
CA PHE A 36 -28.40 -5.04 -8.14
C PHE A 36 -28.46 -5.65 -6.73
N ALA A 37 -27.59 -6.61 -6.45
CA ALA A 37 -27.56 -7.33 -5.18
C ALA A 37 -26.17 -7.89 -4.87
N SER A 38 -25.90 -8.24 -3.61
CA SER A 38 -24.60 -8.83 -3.22
C SER A 38 -24.44 -10.28 -3.71
N ASN A 39 -25.53 -11.02 -3.87
CA ASN A 39 -25.53 -12.43 -4.26
C ASN A 39 -26.84 -12.80 -4.99
N PRO A 40 -26.89 -13.93 -5.71
CA PRO A 40 -28.09 -14.32 -6.48
C PRO A 40 -29.31 -14.61 -5.61
N VAL A 41 -29.13 -15.05 -4.36
CA VAL A 41 -30.24 -15.32 -3.43
C VAL A 41 -31.01 -14.04 -3.09
N VAL A 42 -30.27 -12.98 -2.75
CA VAL A 42 -30.84 -11.65 -2.52
C VAL A 42 -31.44 -11.09 -3.81
N ALA A 43 -30.79 -11.31 -4.96
CA ALA A 43 -31.33 -10.88 -6.24
C ALA A 43 -32.71 -11.51 -6.55
N LYS A 44 -32.85 -12.83 -6.39
CA LYS A 44 -34.13 -13.55 -6.54
C LYS A 44 -35.19 -13.06 -5.56
N SER A 45 -34.81 -12.79 -4.31
CA SER A 45 -35.71 -12.21 -3.29
C SER A 45 -36.24 -10.83 -3.72
N ARG A 46 -35.36 -10.00 -4.28
CA ARG A 46 -35.71 -8.65 -4.75
C ARG A 46 -36.53 -8.63 -6.02
N PHE A 47 -36.28 -9.56 -6.93
CA PHE A 47 -37.16 -9.80 -8.08
C PHE A 47 -38.61 -10.00 -7.60
N TRP A 48 -38.84 -10.93 -6.67
CA TRP A 48 -40.19 -11.19 -6.14
C TRP A 48 -40.81 -9.99 -5.42
N TYR A 49 -40.00 -9.20 -4.71
CA TYR A 49 -40.45 -7.96 -4.09
C TYR A 49 -40.99 -6.98 -5.15
N PHE A 50 -40.26 -6.75 -6.24
CA PHE A 50 -40.70 -5.83 -7.28
C PHE A 50 -41.85 -6.39 -8.15
N THR A 51 -41.84 -7.67 -8.51
CA THR A 51 -42.92 -8.26 -9.33
C THR A 51 -44.23 -8.37 -8.58
N SER A 52 -44.19 -8.60 -7.26
CA SER A 52 -45.41 -8.57 -6.44
C SER A 52 -46.00 -7.17 -6.35
N MET A 53 -45.16 -6.14 -6.27
CA MET A 53 -45.58 -4.74 -6.30
C MET A 53 -46.13 -4.31 -7.68
N LEU A 54 -45.48 -4.70 -8.78
CA LEU A 54 -45.83 -4.21 -10.12
C LEU A 54 -46.91 -5.04 -10.83
N ARG A 55 -46.89 -6.36 -10.65
CA ARG A 55 -47.72 -7.32 -11.42
C ARG A 55 -48.53 -8.27 -10.53
N ARG A 56 -48.50 -8.08 -9.21
CA ARG A 56 -49.17 -8.95 -8.21
C ARG A 56 -48.78 -10.43 -8.32
N VAL A 57 -47.62 -10.74 -8.90
CA VAL A 57 -47.09 -12.10 -8.99
C VAL A 57 -46.26 -12.41 -7.75
N LYS A 58 -46.65 -13.45 -7.01
CA LYS A 58 -45.98 -13.91 -5.79
C LYS A 58 -45.13 -15.16 -6.08
N LYS A 59 -44.10 -15.39 -5.27
CA LYS A 59 -43.24 -16.58 -5.33
C LYS A 59 -44.01 -17.91 -5.28
N THR A 60 -45.15 -17.97 -4.59
CA THR A 60 -45.94 -19.20 -4.45
C THR A 60 -46.61 -19.65 -5.75
N HIS A 61 -46.93 -18.71 -6.64
CA HIS A 61 -47.64 -18.96 -7.90
C HIS A 61 -46.80 -18.59 -9.12
N GLY A 62 -45.48 -18.52 -8.94
CA GLY A 62 -44.56 -18.10 -9.98
C GLY A 62 -43.22 -18.80 -9.83
N GLU A 63 -42.51 -18.86 -10.94
CA GLU A 63 -41.19 -19.48 -11.03
C GLU A 63 -40.18 -18.50 -11.64
N ILE A 64 -38.93 -18.63 -11.22
CA ILE A 64 -37.80 -17.95 -11.85
C ILE A 64 -37.22 -18.92 -12.87
N ILE A 65 -37.19 -18.50 -14.13
CA ILE A 65 -36.67 -19.30 -15.24
C ILE A 65 -35.15 -19.18 -15.28
N SER A 66 -34.63 -17.95 -15.24
CA SER A 66 -33.19 -17.70 -15.29
C SER A 66 -32.79 -16.60 -14.31
N CYS A 67 -31.56 -16.73 -13.80
CA CYS A 67 -30.91 -15.77 -12.93
C CYS A 67 -29.44 -15.75 -13.31
N GLU A 68 -29.07 -14.81 -14.17
CA GLU A 68 -27.73 -14.69 -14.74
C GLU A 68 -27.02 -13.47 -14.17
N GLU A 69 -25.75 -13.63 -13.80
CA GLU A 69 -24.91 -12.50 -13.39
C GLU A 69 -24.34 -11.81 -14.63
N ILE A 70 -24.62 -10.51 -14.76
CA ILE A 70 -24.09 -9.69 -15.85
C ILE A 70 -22.81 -9.02 -15.39
N HIS A 71 -21.76 -9.26 -16.15
CA HIS A 71 -20.49 -8.59 -16.01
C HIS A 71 -20.41 -7.44 -17.03
N GLU A 72 -19.78 -6.34 -16.63
CA GLU A 72 -19.57 -5.20 -17.53
C GLU A 72 -18.58 -5.61 -18.63
N ARG A 73 -18.98 -5.44 -19.90
CA ARG A 73 -18.19 -5.88 -21.06
C ARG A 73 -16.83 -5.18 -21.18
N TYR A 74 -16.76 -3.92 -20.75
CA TYR A 74 -15.56 -3.09 -20.85
C TYR A 74 -15.33 -2.36 -19.52
N THR A 75 -14.38 -2.86 -18.73
CA THR A 75 -14.00 -2.30 -17.43
C THR A 75 -12.85 -1.28 -17.53
N GLY A 76 -12.16 -1.22 -18.67
CA GLY A 76 -11.04 -0.28 -18.90
C GLY A 76 -11.47 1.15 -19.24
N SER A 77 -12.76 1.40 -19.47
CA SER A 77 -13.28 2.72 -19.85
C SER A 77 -14.13 3.31 -18.74
N VAL A 78 -13.85 4.56 -18.33
CA VAL A 78 -14.70 5.30 -17.40
C VAL A 78 -15.94 5.82 -18.12
N LYS A 79 -17.11 5.62 -17.53
CA LYS A 79 -18.41 6.05 -18.06
C LYS A 79 -19.14 6.94 -17.04
N ASN A 80 -20.08 7.72 -17.53
CA ASN A 80 -21.01 8.45 -16.68
C ASN A 80 -22.33 7.67 -16.62
N TYR A 81 -22.83 7.42 -15.42
CA TYR A 81 -24.05 6.66 -15.18
C TYR A 81 -25.10 7.55 -14.54
N GLY A 82 -26.26 7.67 -15.19
CA GLY A 82 -27.46 8.25 -14.63
C GLY A 82 -28.24 7.20 -13.86
N VAL A 83 -28.53 7.47 -12.60
CA VAL A 83 -29.31 6.60 -11.70
C VAL A 83 -30.59 7.34 -11.33
N TRP A 84 -31.72 6.77 -11.76
CA TRP A 84 -33.05 7.19 -11.34
C TRP A 84 -33.47 6.30 -10.18
N LEU A 85 -33.72 6.91 -9.05
CA LEU A 85 -34.08 6.21 -7.83
C LEU A 85 -35.30 6.85 -7.19
N ARG A 86 -36.05 6.02 -6.48
CA ARG A 86 -37.07 6.43 -5.52
C ARG A 86 -36.59 6.03 -4.14
N TYR A 87 -36.76 6.88 -3.15
CA TYR A 87 -36.43 6.54 -1.78
C TYR A 87 -37.47 7.03 -0.78
N ALA A 88 -37.61 6.28 0.31
CA ALA A 88 -38.41 6.67 1.45
C ALA A 88 -37.57 7.52 2.42
N SER A 89 -37.96 8.78 2.62
CA SER A 89 -37.49 9.58 3.75
C SER A 89 -38.20 9.13 5.04
N ARG A 90 -38.06 9.90 6.13
CA ARG A 90 -38.83 9.63 7.36
C ARG A 90 -40.32 9.87 7.17
N ASN A 91 -40.68 10.85 6.33
CA ASN A 91 -42.03 11.38 6.27
C ASN A 91 -42.70 11.16 4.90
N ALA A 92 -41.94 10.94 3.83
CA ALA A 92 -42.48 10.87 2.47
C ALA A 92 -41.63 10.02 1.52
N GLN A 93 -42.17 9.78 0.32
CA GLN A 93 -41.49 9.12 -0.78
C GLN A 93 -41.01 10.18 -1.78
N HIS A 94 -39.75 10.11 -2.20
CA HIS A 94 -39.17 11.09 -3.14
C HIS A 94 -38.52 10.39 -4.31
N ASN A 95 -38.66 10.98 -5.50
CA ASN A 95 -37.93 10.59 -6.70
C ASN A 95 -36.66 11.44 -6.81
N MET A 96 -35.58 10.84 -7.28
CA MET A 96 -34.29 11.51 -7.43
C MET A 96 -33.55 10.99 -8.66
N TYR A 97 -32.86 11.91 -9.32
CA TYR A 97 -31.90 11.61 -10.37
C TYR A 97 -30.50 11.99 -9.89
N ARG A 98 -29.55 11.05 -9.99
CA ARG A 98 -28.14 11.27 -9.66
C ARG A 98 -27.23 10.74 -10.75
N GLU A 99 -26.05 11.32 -10.85
CA GLU A 99 -25.03 10.93 -11.81
C GLU A 99 -23.78 10.48 -11.06
N TYR A 100 -23.21 9.36 -11.48
CA TYR A 100 -21.98 8.80 -10.92
C TYR A 100 -21.00 8.51 -12.07
N ARG A 101 -19.73 8.79 -11.85
CA ARG A 101 -18.64 8.48 -12.79
C ARG A 101 -17.90 7.26 -12.28
N ASP A 102 -18.01 6.15 -13.00
CA ASP A 102 -17.46 4.85 -12.59
C ASP A 102 -17.10 4.00 -13.82
N ILE A 103 -16.44 2.87 -13.62
CA ILE A 103 -16.07 1.89 -14.66
C ILE A 103 -17.17 0.84 -14.90
N SER A 104 -18.12 0.68 -13.97
CA SER A 104 -19.18 -0.33 -14.06
C SER A 104 -20.53 0.18 -13.55
N ARG A 105 -21.63 -0.36 -14.12
CA ARG A 105 -23.00 -0.08 -13.64
C ARG A 105 -23.17 -0.44 -12.16
N ALA A 106 -22.61 -1.57 -11.75
CA ALA A 106 -22.75 -2.08 -10.39
C ALA A 106 -21.95 -1.23 -9.38
N GLY A 107 -20.77 -0.74 -9.77
CA GLY A 107 -20.01 0.26 -9.02
C GLY A 107 -20.80 1.56 -8.84
N ALA A 108 -21.37 2.10 -9.93
CA ALA A 108 -22.16 3.33 -9.88
C ALA A 108 -23.37 3.22 -8.94
N VAL A 109 -24.08 2.09 -8.96
CA VAL A 109 -25.20 1.83 -8.03
C VAL A 109 -24.70 1.64 -6.59
N THR A 110 -23.54 0.99 -6.39
CA THR A 110 -22.92 0.88 -5.06
C THR A 110 -22.59 2.25 -4.48
N GLN A 111 -21.99 3.14 -5.29
CA GLN A 111 -21.77 4.53 -4.92
C GLN A 111 -23.09 5.23 -4.58
N ALA A 112 -24.15 4.98 -5.37
CA ALA A 112 -25.47 5.55 -5.10
C ALA A 112 -26.04 5.15 -3.74
N TYR A 113 -25.95 3.88 -3.36
CA TYR A 113 -26.37 3.42 -2.03
C TYR A 113 -25.56 4.09 -0.91
N ARG A 114 -24.23 4.17 -1.06
CA ARG A 114 -23.35 4.83 -0.08
C ARG A 114 -23.68 6.31 0.08
N ASP A 115 -23.94 6.99 -1.03
CA ASP A 115 -24.24 8.41 -1.08
C ASP A 115 -25.64 8.73 -0.49
N MET A 116 -26.64 7.88 -0.76
CA MET A 116 -27.96 7.97 -0.13
C MET A 116 -27.89 7.74 1.39
N GLY A 117 -27.04 6.80 1.84
CA GLY A 117 -26.75 6.60 3.25
C GLY A 117 -26.04 7.79 3.89
N ALA A 118 -25.04 8.37 3.21
CA ALA A 118 -24.25 9.48 3.73
C ALA A 118 -25.05 10.79 3.82
N ARG A 119 -25.75 11.19 2.73
CA ARG A 119 -26.43 12.49 2.64
C ARG A 119 -27.83 12.49 3.22
N HIS A 120 -28.56 11.38 3.07
CA HIS A 120 -29.98 11.32 3.43
C HIS A 120 -30.28 10.31 4.54
N ARG A 121 -29.26 9.61 5.06
CA ARG A 121 -29.42 8.50 6.03
C ARG A 121 -30.43 7.46 5.56
N ALA A 122 -30.58 7.31 4.24
CA ALA A 122 -31.51 6.37 3.65
C ALA A 122 -30.88 4.98 3.66
N GLN A 123 -31.51 4.04 4.36
CA GLN A 123 -31.11 2.64 4.37
C GLN A 123 -31.39 1.97 3.02
N ALA A 124 -30.66 0.91 2.69
CA ALA A 124 -30.71 0.30 1.37
C ALA A 124 -32.06 -0.36 1.04
N ASP A 125 -32.80 -0.82 2.04
CA ASP A 125 -34.18 -1.32 1.92
C ASP A 125 -35.19 -0.23 1.52
N ARG A 126 -34.91 1.02 1.90
CA ARG A 126 -35.74 2.21 1.58
C ARG A 126 -35.41 2.83 0.23
N VAL A 127 -34.36 2.37 -0.46
CA VAL A 127 -33.94 2.88 -1.77
C VAL A 127 -34.30 1.89 -2.86
N GLN A 128 -35.05 2.36 -3.86
CA GLN A 128 -35.48 1.60 -5.02
C GLN A 128 -34.82 2.20 -6.28
N ILE A 129 -33.99 1.42 -6.94
CA ILE A 129 -33.41 1.81 -8.24
C ILE A 129 -34.43 1.51 -9.33
N ILE A 130 -34.79 2.54 -10.10
CA ILE A 130 -35.78 2.45 -11.17
C ILE A 130 -35.09 2.16 -12.50
N LYS A 131 -34.04 2.94 -12.79
CA LYS A 131 -33.31 2.87 -14.06
C LYS A 131 -31.85 3.26 -13.81
N VAL A 132 -30.96 2.60 -14.53
CA VAL A 132 -29.54 2.96 -14.65
C VAL A 132 -29.20 3.02 -16.13
N ALA A 133 -28.65 4.13 -16.59
CA ALA A 133 -28.25 4.28 -17.99
C ALA A 133 -26.90 4.96 -18.10
N VAL A 134 -26.16 4.64 -19.16
CA VAL A 134 -24.93 5.37 -19.52
C VAL A 134 -25.35 6.68 -20.16
N ILE A 135 -24.75 7.78 -19.73
CA ILE A 135 -25.05 9.14 -20.17
C ILE A 135 -23.84 9.69 -20.93
N LYS A 136 -24.09 10.35 -22.07
CA LYS A 136 -23.03 11.02 -22.83
C LYS A 136 -22.51 12.22 -22.05
N ALA A 137 -21.24 12.58 -22.23
CA ALA A 137 -20.61 13.68 -21.50
C ALA A 137 -21.33 15.02 -21.68
N SER A 138 -21.94 15.26 -22.85
CA SER A 138 -22.75 16.45 -23.16
C SER A 138 -24.09 16.52 -22.43
N GLU A 139 -24.66 15.38 -22.06
CA GLU A 139 -25.98 15.26 -21.44
C GLU A 139 -25.91 15.26 -19.90
N CYS A 140 -24.69 15.21 -19.34
CA CYS A 140 -24.46 15.27 -17.90
C CYS A 140 -24.90 16.63 -17.33
N ARG A 141 -25.70 16.59 -16.27
CA ARG A 141 -26.28 17.77 -15.61
C ARG A 141 -25.55 18.12 -14.33
N ARG A 142 -24.87 17.18 -13.68
CA ARG A 142 -24.26 17.41 -12.36
C ARG A 142 -22.87 18.06 -12.49
N PRO A 143 -22.63 19.24 -11.90
CA PRO A 143 -21.34 19.95 -12.03
C PRO A 143 -20.17 19.12 -11.49
N ALA A 144 -20.40 18.34 -10.41
CA ALA A 144 -19.41 17.43 -9.84
C ALA A 144 -18.95 16.32 -10.81
N VAL A 145 -19.76 15.94 -11.79
CA VAL A 145 -19.37 15.00 -12.86
C VAL A 145 -18.75 15.76 -14.03
N LYS A 146 -19.36 16.90 -14.41
CA LYS A 146 -18.89 17.73 -15.53
C LYS A 146 -17.45 18.25 -15.35
N GLN A 147 -17.02 18.54 -14.12
CA GLN A 147 -15.65 19.01 -13.86
C GLN A 147 -14.56 18.01 -14.30
N PHE A 148 -14.90 16.72 -14.45
CA PHE A 148 -13.97 15.69 -14.90
C PHE A 148 -13.96 15.52 -16.42
N HIS A 149 -14.73 16.32 -17.17
CA HIS A 149 -14.79 16.27 -18.63
C HIS A 149 -13.80 17.24 -19.27
N ASP A 150 -12.52 17.03 -19.00
CA ASP A 150 -11.43 17.80 -19.61
C ASP A 150 -10.32 16.87 -20.10
N SER A 151 -9.98 16.99 -21.37
CA SER A 151 -8.90 16.23 -22.03
C SER A 151 -7.51 16.54 -21.46
N LYS A 152 -7.31 17.73 -20.88
CA LYS A 152 -6.05 18.20 -20.32
C LYS A 152 -6.09 18.28 -18.79
N ILE A 153 -7.01 17.55 -18.16
CA ILE A 153 -7.20 17.58 -16.71
C ILE A 153 -5.90 17.25 -15.98
N LYS A 154 -5.49 18.14 -15.07
CA LYS A 154 -4.31 17.98 -14.22
C LYS A 154 -4.62 18.54 -12.84
N PHE A 155 -4.30 17.77 -11.80
CA PHE A 155 -4.46 18.22 -10.43
C PHE A 155 -3.31 17.70 -9.56
N PRO A 156 -2.73 18.54 -8.67
CA PRO A 156 -1.84 18.06 -7.64
C PRO A 156 -2.64 17.29 -6.56
N LEU A 157 -1.94 16.57 -5.68
CA LEU A 157 -2.50 16.06 -4.43
C LEU A 157 -1.98 16.93 -3.29
N PRO A 158 -2.71 18.00 -2.87
CA PRO A 158 -2.16 19.02 -1.99
C PRO A 158 -1.76 18.48 -0.61
N GLN A 159 -2.55 17.56 -0.07
CA GLN A 159 -2.31 16.95 1.22
C GLN A 159 -2.28 15.42 1.10
N ARG A 160 -1.13 14.82 1.44
CA ARG A 160 -0.97 13.36 1.50
C ARG A 160 -0.91 12.91 2.96
N VAL A 161 -1.95 12.21 3.40
CA VAL A 161 -2.00 11.68 4.77
C VAL A 161 -1.33 10.29 4.83
N GLN A 162 -0.41 10.10 5.77
CA GLN A 162 0.20 8.80 6.03
C GLN A 162 -0.84 7.84 6.63
N LYS A 163 -1.19 6.78 5.88
CA LYS A 163 -2.20 5.79 6.30
C LYS A 163 -1.67 4.77 7.32
N ARG A 164 -0.35 4.55 7.35
CA ARG A 164 0.34 3.57 8.21
C ARG A 164 0.82 4.24 9.50
N ARG A 165 -0.12 4.75 10.31
CA ARG A 165 0.21 5.43 11.58
C ARG A 165 0.77 4.49 12.67
N PHE A 166 0.53 3.17 12.54
CA PHE A 166 0.82 2.20 13.62
C PHE A 166 1.79 1.09 13.24
N LEU A 167 2.45 1.13 12.07
CA LEU A 167 3.49 0.13 11.74
C LEU A 167 4.70 0.26 12.67
N THR A 168 4.94 1.47 13.18
CA THR A 168 5.85 1.74 14.28
C THR A 168 5.03 2.41 15.39
N PRO A 169 4.51 1.65 16.37
CA PRO A 169 3.70 2.18 17.47
C PRO A 169 4.42 3.29 18.25
N PHE A 170 5.75 3.25 18.21
CA PHE A 170 6.64 4.29 18.69
C PHE A 170 7.57 4.68 17.54
N THR A 171 7.47 5.93 17.12
CA THR A 171 8.49 6.57 16.28
C THR A 171 9.23 7.48 17.26
N THR A 172 10.52 7.25 17.50
CA THR A 172 11.35 8.36 17.96
C THR A 172 11.19 9.45 16.92
N GLY A 173 10.82 10.67 17.32
CA GLY A 173 11.03 11.82 16.47
C GLY A 173 12.53 11.96 16.23
N TYR A 174 13.06 11.20 15.28
CA TYR A 174 14.30 11.53 14.63
C TYR A 174 13.89 12.43 13.47
N ILE A 175 14.35 13.67 13.55
CA ILE A 175 14.79 14.48 12.40
C ILE A 175 15.18 13.51 11.29
N ALA A 176 14.64 13.73 10.08
CA ALA A 176 14.96 12.96 8.91
C ALA A 176 16.39 12.45 9.00
N CYS A 177 16.54 11.14 9.17
CA CYS A 177 17.80 10.48 8.97
C CYS A 177 18.04 10.52 7.44
N PHE A 178 18.24 11.72 6.88
CA PHE A 178 19.49 11.92 6.15
C PHE A 178 20.54 11.30 7.05
N ALA A 179 21.47 10.52 6.52
CA ALA A 179 22.70 10.37 7.25
C ALA A 179 23.07 11.79 7.71
N GLU A 180 22.87 12.09 9.00
CA GLU A 180 23.70 13.02 9.71
C GLU A 180 25.04 12.40 9.36
N MET A 181 25.73 13.01 8.39
CA MET A 181 27.15 12.91 8.35
C MET A 181 27.50 13.33 9.76
N ALA A 182 27.72 12.33 10.64
CA ALA A 182 28.32 12.55 11.91
C ALA A 182 29.46 13.48 11.56
N ASP A 183 29.47 14.67 12.15
CA ASP A 183 30.53 15.63 11.93
C ASP A 183 31.77 14.96 12.53
N ILE A 184 32.41 14.09 11.74
CA ILE A 184 33.57 13.31 12.12
C ILE A 184 34.64 14.38 12.20
N PRO A 185 35.15 14.71 13.40
CA PRO A 185 36.12 15.77 13.53
C PRO A 185 37.28 15.53 12.57
N GLU A 186 37.85 16.60 12.02
CA GLU A 186 39.05 16.42 11.22
C GLU A 186 40.17 15.87 12.11
N GLY A 187 40.71 14.72 11.72
CA GLY A 187 41.71 14.01 12.51
C GLY A 187 43.13 14.54 12.26
N ASP A 188 43.93 14.64 13.33
CA ASP A 188 45.36 14.89 13.29
C ASP A 188 46.13 13.58 13.05
N TYR A 189 46.97 13.58 12.00
CA TYR A 189 47.76 12.44 11.58
C TYR A 189 48.82 12.01 12.62
N GLU A 190 49.52 12.95 13.26
CA GLU A 190 50.60 12.61 14.21
C GLU A 190 50.02 12.02 15.49
N LYS A 191 48.89 12.55 15.97
CA LYS A 191 48.17 11.95 17.10
C LYS A 191 47.63 10.56 16.74
N GLY A 192 47.11 10.40 15.53
CA GLY A 192 46.63 9.10 15.01
C GLY A 192 47.72 8.04 14.99
N LYS A 193 48.93 8.42 14.56
CA LYS A 193 50.12 7.57 14.54
C LYS A 193 50.50 7.10 15.94
N GLN A 194 50.43 7.95 16.95
CA GLN A 194 50.69 7.57 18.35
C GLN A 194 49.65 6.57 18.86
N ILE A 195 48.37 6.81 18.59
CA ILE A 195 47.28 5.90 18.98
C ILE A 195 47.47 4.53 18.29
N PHE A 196 47.83 4.52 17.01
CA PHE A 196 48.09 3.29 16.27
C PHE A 196 49.24 2.49 16.89
N LYS A 197 50.36 3.16 17.22
CA LYS A 197 51.51 2.52 17.90
C LYS A 197 51.12 1.92 19.24
N GLN A 198 50.29 2.61 20.03
CA GLN A 198 49.90 2.18 21.36
C GLN A 198 48.86 1.04 21.37
N ARG A 199 47.94 1.02 20.39
CA ARG A 199 46.73 0.18 20.46
C ARG A 199 46.58 -0.83 19.31
N CYS A 200 47.17 -0.56 18.14
CA CYS A 200 46.89 -1.32 16.93
C CYS A 200 48.12 -2.06 16.38
N LEU A 201 49.33 -1.51 16.54
CA LEU A 201 50.58 -2.04 15.96
C LEU A 201 50.95 -3.45 16.45
N GLN A 202 50.51 -3.81 17.66
CA GLN A 202 50.73 -5.15 18.22
C GLN A 202 50.01 -6.24 17.42
N CYS A 203 48.84 -5.92 16.88
CA CYS A 203 47.98 -6.88 16.19
C CYS A 203 47.93 -6.68 14.68
N HIS A 204 48.19 -5.47 14.18
CA HIS A 204 47.99 -5.11 12.78
C HIS A 204 49.24 -4.50 12.15
N VAL A 205 49.32 -4.67 10.82
CA VAL A 205 50.31 -4.01 9.95
C VAL A 205 49.52 -3.21 8.91
N VAL A 206 49.88 -1.94 8.71
CA VAL A 206 49.15 -1.01 7.81
C VAL A 206 49.88 -0.79 6.48
N ASP A 207 51.19 -0.99 6.47
CA ASP A 207 52.10 -0.72 5.37
C ASP A 207 52.52 -1.96 4.58
N SER A 208 52.06 -3.16 4.96
CA SER A 208 52.31 -4.39 4.22
C SER A 208 51.09 -5.31 4.22
N THR A 209 51.11 -6.31 3.35
CA THR A 209 50.06 -7.35 3.24
C THR A 209 50.19 -8.44 4.32
N ALA A 210 51.20 -8.35 5.20
CA ALA A 210 51.41 -9.33 6.26
C ALA A 210 50.30 -9.29 7.31
N THR A 211 49.85 -10.46 7.74
CA THR A 211 48.88 -10.64 8.82
C THR A 211 49.60 -11.07 10.10
N LYS A 212 49.21 -10.51 11.25
CA LYS A 212 49.69 -10.93 12.58
C LYS A 212 48.50 -11.55 13.33
N THR A 213 48.33 -11.22 14.61
CA THR A 213 47.14 -11.54 15.41
C THR A 213 45.85 -10.98 14.77
N GLY A 214 45.96 -9.88 14.03
CA GLY A 214 44.89 -9.30 13.22
C GLY A 214 45.25 -9.26 11.71
N PRO A 215 44.24 -9.05 10.85
CA PRO A 215 44.45 -8.91 9.41
C PRO A 215 45.23 -7.65 9.04
N THR A 216 45.79 -7.59 7.83
CA THR A 216 46.41 -6.38 7.29
C THR A 216 45.39 -5.24 7.19
N LEU A 217 45.83 -4.02 7.50
CA LEU A 217 45.08 -2.78 7.33
C LEU A 217 45.45 -2.03 6.06
N ASN A 218 46.38 -2.56 5.25
CA ASN A 218 46.65 -2.02 3.92
C ASN A 218 45.41 -2.20 3.03
N GLY A 219 45.05 -1.14 2.29
CA GLY A 219 43.83 -1.09 1.47
C GLY A 219 42.54 -1.37 2.26
N VAL A 220 42.47 -1.05 3.56
CA VAL A 220 41.27 -1.32 4.35
C VAL A 220 40.10 -0.44 3.92
N ILE A 221 40.34 0.82 3.53
CA ILE A 221 39.30 1.73 3.08
C ILE A 221 38.69 1.24 1.76
N GLY A 222 37.37 1.09 1.70
CA GLY A 222 36.60 0.55 0.58
C GLY A 222 36.52 -0.98 0.54
N ARG A 223 37.29 -1.70 1.37
CA ARG A 223 37.27 -3.16 1.41
C ARG A 223 36.09 -3.68 2.24
N GLN A 224 35.52 -4.82 1.85
CA GLN A 224 34.50 -5.50 2.64
C GLN A 224 35.11 -6.30 3.80
N SER A 225 34.35 -6.41 4.88
CA SER A 225 34.74 -7.14 6.09
C SER A 225 34.95 -8.63 5.82
N GLY A 226 35.99 -9.21 6.42
CA GLY A 226 36.21 -10.66 6.37
C GLY A 226 36.81 -11.23 5.07
N GLN A 227 37.40 -10.39 4.21
CA GLN A 227 37.84 -10.81 2.87
C GLN A 227 39.36 -10.94 2.67
N VAL A 228 40.20 -10.66 3.67
CA VAL A 228 41.66 -10.82 3.52
C VAL A 228 42.00 -12.30 3.39
N ALA A 229 42.64 -12.66 2.27
CA ALA A 229 43.11 -14.00 2.01
C ALA A 229 44.18 -14.42 3.05
N GLY A 230 44.08 -15.66 3.56
CA GLY A 230 45.02 -16.19 4.53
C GLY A 230 44.73 -15.87 6.00
N PHE A 231 43.67 -15.11 6.33
CA PHE A 231 43.29 -14.81 7.72
C PHE A 231 41.97 -15.50 8.13
N ASP A 232 41.97 -16.18 9.29
CA ASP A 232 40.77 -16.91 9.78
C ASP A 232 39.79 -16.01 10.55
N TYR A 233 38.92 -15.35 9.80
CA TYR A 233 37.83 -14.52 10.34
C TYR A 233 36.74 -15.32 11.06
N SER A 234 36.10 -14.70 12.06
CA SER A 234 34.88 -15.27 12.67
C SER A 234 33.71 -15.26 11.71
N ALA A 235 32.76 -16.19 11.89
CA ALA A 235 31.53 -16.26 11.11
C ALA A 235 30.75 -14.94 11.11
N ALA A 236 30.74 -14.24 12.25
CA ALA A 236 30.12 -12.92 12.38
C ALA A 236 30.75 -11.87 11.45
N ASN A 237 32.07 -11.88 11.29
CA ASN A 237 32.78 -10.90 10.47
C ASN A 237 32.63 -11.21 8.97
N LYS A 238 32.59 -12.50 8.60
CA LYS A 238 32.32 -12.95 7.21
C LYS A 238 30.89 -12.60 6.76
N ASN A 239 29.91 -12.73 7.65
CA ASN A 239 28.49 -12.56 7.31
C ASN A 239 27.97 -11.11 7.39
N LYS A 240 28.66 -10.21 8.12
CA LYS A 240 28.17 -8.83 8.33
C LYS A 240 28.22 -7.97 7.06
N GLY A 241 29.15 -8.24 6.14
CA GLY A 241 29.23 -7.57 4.84
C GLY A 241 29.47 -6.06 4.91
N VAL A 242 30.23 -5.57 5.89
CA VAL A 242 30.47 -4.13 6.07
C VAL A 242 31.53 -3.66 5.10
N VAL A 243 31.26 -2.57 4.38
CA VAL A 243 32.28 -1.86 3.59
C VAL A 243 32.97 -0.85 4.52
N TRP A 244 34.29 -0.93 4.66
CA TRP A 244 35.06 -0.05 5.51
C TRP A 244 35.23 1.33 4.89
N THR A 245 34.38 2.26 5.25
CA THR A 245 34.49 3.70 4.99
C THR A 245 34.95 4.44 6.25
N ARG A 246 35.24 5.74 6.14
CA ARG A 246 35.56 6.61 7.29
C ARG A 246 34.48 6.52 8.37
N GLU A 247 33.22 6.52 7.97
CA GLU A 247 32.05 6.53 8.84
C GLU A 247 31.87 5.20 9.55
N THR A 248 31.91 4.10 8.80
CA THR A 248 31.76 2.75 9.36
C THR A 248 32.92 2.38 10.27
N LEU A 249 34.16 2.82 9.96
CA LEU A 249 35.30 2.69 10.87
C LEU A 249 35.13 3.53 12.15
N PHE A 250 34.59 4.74 12.05
CA PHE A 250 34.35 5.60 13.20
C PHE A 250 33.34 4.99 14.18
N GLU A 251 32.29 4.35 13.68
CA GLU A 251 31.34 3.60 14.50
C GLU A 251 31.93 2.30 15.05
N TYR A 252 32.65 1.55 14.22
CA TYR A 252 33.27 0.29 14.60
C TYR A 252 34.28 0.46 15.73
N LEU A 253 35.17 1.46 15.62
CA LEU A 253 36.22 1.73 16.61
C LEU A 253 35.67 2.19 17.95
N ARG A 254 34.40 2.63 18.05
CA ARG A 254 33.77 2.99 19.33
C ARG A 254 33.56 1.76 20.23
N ASP A 255 33.13 0.65 19.63
CA ASP A 255 32.85 -0.61 20.31
C ASP A 255 32.73 -1.77 19.31
N PRO A 256 33.85 -2.43 18.98
CA PRO A 256 33.86 -3.51 17.99
C PRO A 256 32.97 -4.69 18.36
N LYS A 257 32.88 -5.02 19.66
CA LYS A 257 32.09 -6.14 20.18
C LYS A 257 30.59 -5.88 20.01
N LYS A 258 30.14 -4.64 20.20
CA LYS A 258 28.75 -4.24 19.94
C LYS A 258 28.44 -4.14 18.45
N TYR A 259 29.38 -3.67 17.64
CA TYR A 259 29.16 -3.48 16.20
C TYR A 259 29.09 -4.81 15.43
N ILE A 260 29.99 -5.75 15.75
CA ILE A 260 30.00 -7.13 15.23
C ILE A 260 29.97 -8.10 16.42
N PRO A 261 28.78 -8.46 16.93
CA PRO A 261 28.65 -9.47 17.97
C PRO A 261 29.27 -10.81 17.52
N GLY A 262 30.24 -11.33 18.28
CA GLY A 262 30.99 -12.53 17.91
C GLY A 262 32.24 -12.27 17.06
N THR A 263 32.74 -11.03 17.00
CA THR A 263 34.09 -10.75 16.46
C THR A 263 35.18 -11.36 17.35
N LYS A 264 36.23 -11.91 16.73
CA LYS A 264 37.46 -12.37 17.41
C LYS A 264 38.36 -11.21 17.87
N MET A 265 38.08 -9.98 17.43
CA MET A 265 38.87 -8.80 17.83
C MET A 265 38.57 -8.41 19.27
N VAL A 266 39.53 -8.66 20.17
CA VAL A 266 39.47 -8.25 21.57
C VAL A 266 40.00 -6.81 21.69
N PHE A 267 39.12 -5.84 21.49
CA PHE A 267 39.41 -4.42 21.66
C PHE A 267 38.27 -3.71 22.38
N ALA A 268 38.60 -2.92 23.41
CA ALA A 268 37.61 -2.20 24.23
C ALA A 268 36.93 -1.03 23.49
N GLY A 269 37.50 -0.61 22.36
CA GLY A 269 37.08 0.56 21.60
C GLY A 269 37.71 1.86 22.11
N LEU A 270 37.68 2.89 21.27
CA LEU A 270 38.06 4.26 21.59
C LEU A 270 36.78 5.06 21.84
N LYS A 271 36.52 5.45 23.10
CA LYS A 271 35.27 6.14 23.46
C LYS A 271 35.26 7.60 23.02
N LYS A 272 36.42 8.27 23.03
CA LYS A 272 36.53 9.67 22.58
C LYS A 272 36.40 9.76 21.06
N ALA A 273 35.67 10.77 20.59
CA ALA A 273 35.46 11.03 19.16
C ALA A 273 36.76 11.46 18.48
N ASP A 274 37.51 12.38 19.09
CA ASP A 274 38.75 12.93 18.50
C ASP A 274 39.83 11.86 18.31
N GLU A 275 40.01 10.98 19.30
CA GLU A 275 40.96 9.86 19.22
C GLU A 275 40.62 8.90 18.06
N ARG A 276 39.32 8.66 17.82
CA ARG A 276 38.87 7.85 16.68
C ARG A 276 39.14 8.55 15.36
N ALA A 277 38.83 9.85 15.27
CA ALA A 277 39.08 10.64 14.07
C ALA A 277 40.57 10.71 13.72
N HIS A 278 41.43 10.94 14.71
CA HIS A 278 42.89 10.93 14.55
C HIS A 278 43.39 9.58 14.02
N LEU A 279 42.96 8.47 14.63
CA LEU A 279 43.35 7.13 14.20
C LEU A 279 42.90 6.83 12.76
N ILE A 280 41.68 7.21 12.39
CA ILE A 280 41.15 6.97 11.05
C ILE A 280 41.91 7.78 10.01
N LYS A 281 42.23 9.05 10.28
CA LYS A 281 43.06 9.86 9.38
C LYS A 281 44.41 9.21 9.11
N PHE A 282 45.07 8.67 10.15
CA PHE A 282 46.33 7.94 9.99
C PHE A 282 46.16 6.68 9.13
N ILE A 283 45.11 5.88 9.37
CA ILE A 283 44.84 4.66 8.61
C ILE A 283 44.52 4.98 7.15
N GLU A 284 43.70 6.01 6.86
CA GLU A 284 43.40 6.44 5.49
C GLU A 284 44.68 6.77 4.71
N VAL A 285 45.60 7.52 5.33
CA VAL A 285 46.86 7.92 4.69
C VAL A 285 47.81 6.74 4.49
N GLU A 286 48.01 5.89 5.50
CA GLU A 286 48.95 4.78 5.39
C GLU A 286 48.40 3.60 4.57
N SER A 287 47.11 3.30 4.67
CA SER A 287 46.51 2.18 3.94
C SER A 287 46.37 2.42 2.44
N ALA A 288 46.38 3.68 2.00
CA ALA A 288 46.38 4.06 0.59
C ALA A 288 47.76 3.96 -0.07
N LYS A 289 48.84 3.86 0.73
CA LYS A 289 50.19 3.69 0.18
C LYS A 289 50.39 2.27 -0.32
N SER A 290 51.15 2.13 -1.41
CA SER A 290 51.59 0.83 -1.91
C SER A 290 52.32 0.08 -0.80
N PRO A 291 52.03 -1.24 -0.63
CA PRO A 291 52.67 -2.04 0.40
C PRO A 291 54.19 -2.07 0.17
N LYS A 292 54.95 -1.95 1.26
CA LYS A 292 56.42 -2.09 1.26
C LYS A 292 56.86 -3.54 1.22
#